data_AF-A0A409YKT8-F1
#
_entry.id   AF-A0A409YKT8-F1
#
_cell.length_a   1.000
_cell.length_b   1.000
_cell.length_c   1.000
_cell.angle_alpha   90.00
_cell.angle_beta   90.00
_cell.angle_gamma   90.00
#
_symmetry.space_group_name_H-M   'P 1'
#
loop_
_entity.id
_entity.type
_entity.pdbx_description
1 polymer ?
#
loop_
_entity_poly.entity_id
_entity_poly.type
_entity_poly.pdbx_seq_one_letter_code
_entity_poly.pdbx_strand_id
1 'polypeptide(L)'
;MTQLRARRFEDFAECFPLYVESDKNGSSATFNSISEYIEAQNFRDLEKLFNDYNIRENIDTLHKVINDAKERKLRGDAGKDTWQDNLDPKVSVCARTVPVLKFEAARLRDLISQLEEENRNLEVELQTKVDATNNANEQVIDLLDQIDAAFRGWKDLPHEELEAWTVQTAESLKQRLQ
;
A
#
# COMPACT_ATOMS: atom_id res chain seq x y z
N MET A 1 10.17 31.45 35.86
CA MET A 1 11.63 31.75 35.87
C MET A 1 11.95 32.70 37.03
N THR A 2 11.59 32.33 38.27
CA THR A 2 11.68 33.25 39.42
C THR A 2 12.44 32.66 40.61
N GLN A 3 12.84 31.37 40.54
CA GLN A 3 13.47 30.67 41.67
C GLN A 3 15.01 30.73 41.72
N LEU A 4 15.70 31.09 40.63
CA LEU A 4 17.16 31.35 40.68
C LEU A 4 17.52 32.71 41.29
N ARG A 5 16.52 33.57 41.58
CA ARG A 5 16.75 34.88 42.20
C ARG A 5 17.06 34.80 43.71
N ALA A 6 17.12 33.60 44.29
CA ALA A 6 17.19 33.38 45.73
C ALA A 6 18.58 33.06 46.28
N ARG A 7 19.66 33.19 45.49
CA ARG A 7 21.02 33.08 45.99
C ARG A 7 21.84 34.26 45.50
N ARG A 8 21.90 35.32 46.31
CA ARG A 8 22.91 36.36 46.09
C ARG A 8 24.16 36.00 46.86
N PHE A 9 25.31 36.47 46.38
CA PHE A 9 26.57 36.32 47.10
C PHE A 9 26.50 36.95 48.51
N GLU A 10 25.66 37.96 48.70
CA GLU A 10 25.34 38.59 49.98
C GLU A 10 24.79 37.56 50.99
N ASP A 11 23.82 36.73 50.57
CA ASP A 11 23.22 35.68 51.41
C ASP A 11 24.25 34.59 51.75
N PHE A 12 25.18 34.31 50.83
CA PHE A 12 26.31 33.39 51.05
C PHE A 12 27.32 33.95 52.05
N ALA A 13 27.63 35.26 51.97
CA ALA A 13 28.56 35.92 52.86
C ALA A 13 28.03 36.05 54.30
N GLU A 14 26.71 36.25 54.48
CA GLU A 14 26.07 36.25 55.80
C GLU A 14 26.11 34.88 56.48
N CYS A 15 26.04 33.80 55.69
CA CYS A 15 26.07 32.43 56.20
C CYS A 15 27.50 31.91 56.45
N PHE A 16 28.51 32.46 55.76
CA PHE A 16 29.92 32.04 55.86
C PHE A 16 30.89 33.21 56.09
N PRO A 17 30.67 34.08 57.11
CA PRO A 17 31.41 35.33 57.27
C PRO A 17 32.91 35.11 57.48
N LEU A 18 33.29 34.13 58.31
CA LEU A 18 34.69 33.80 58.60
C LEU A 18 35.47 33.36 57.34
N TYR A 19 34.80 32.68 56.41
CA TYR A 19 35.42 32.23 55.17
C TYR A 19 35.62 33.40 54.20
N VAL A 20 34.62 34.27 54.07
CA VAL A 20 34.70 35.47 53.22
C VAL A 20 35.72 36.49 53.75
N GLU A 21 35.84 36.63 55.07
CA GLU A 21 36.85 37.47 55.71
C GLU A 21 38.28 36.93 55.50
N SER A 22 38.44 35.61 55.50
CA SER A 22 39.75 34.96 55.31
C SER A 22 40.23 34.97 53.85
N ASP A 23 39.34 34.70 52.89
CA ASP A 23 39.62 34.73 51.47
C ASP A 23 38.36 35.07 50.67
N LYS A 24 38.17 36.36 50.42
CA LYS A 24 37.03 36.89 49.67
C LYS A 24 37.02 36.43 48.21
N ASN A 25 38.20 36.30 47.59
CA ASN A 25 38.32 35.92 46.18
C ASN A 25 38.01 34.43 46.00
N GLY A 26 38.55 33.57 46.87
CA GLY A 26 38.23 32.15 46.90
C GLY A 26 36.76 31.87 47.23
N SER A 27 36.18 32.63 48.17
CA SER A 27 34.76 32.53 48.53
C SER A 27 33.83 32.90 47.37
N SER A 28 34.14 33.98 46.65
CA SER A 28 33.39 34.40 45.45
C SER A 28 33.51 33.39 44.30
N ALA A 29 34.72 32.90 44.04
CA ALA A 29 34.94 31.86 43.03
C ALA A 29 34.20 30.56 43.36
N THR A 30 34.17 30.16 44.64
CA THR A 30 33.43 28.97 45.10
C THR A 30 31.93 29.14 44.89
N PHE A 31 31.36 30.30 45.29
CA PHE A 31 29.95 30.60 45.10
C PHE A 31 29.54 30.59 43.63
N ASN A 32 30.33 31.22 42.75
CA ASN A 32 30.07 31.24 41.32
C ASN A 32 30.15 29.82 40.73
N SER A 33 31.15 29.03 41.11
CA SER A 33 31.29 27.65 40.65
C SER A 33 30.10 26.76 41.07
N ILE A 34 29.63 26.90 42.31
CA ILE A 34 28.44 26.16 42.79
C ILE A 34 27.19 26.62 42.03
N SER A 35 27.04 27.92 41.79
CA SER A 35 25.88 28.49 41.09
C SER A 35 25.84 28.01 39.64
N GLU A 36 26.96 28.10 38.92
CA GLU A 36 27.12 27.59 37.56
C GLU A 36 26.86 26.07 37.48
N TYR A 37 27.37 25.30 38.44
CA TYR A 37 27.14 23.85 38.50
C TYR A 37 25.67 23.51 38.70
N ILE A 38 24.99 24.19 39.63
CA ILE A 38 23.55 23.97 39.89
C ILE A 38 22.72 24.35 38.66
N GLU A 39 23.01 25.48 38.02
CA GLU A 39 22.32 25.88 36.80
C GLU A 39 22.54 24.87 35.68
N ALA A 40 23.79 24.48 35.40
CA ALA A 40 24.11 23.50 34.39
C ALA A 40 23.44 22.14 34.68
N GLN A 41 23.40 21.72 35.94
CA GLN A 41 22.73 20.49 36.33
C GLN A 41 21.21 20.57 36.12
N ASN A 42 20.58 21.67 36.54
CA ASN A 42 19.15 21.89 36.30
C ASN A 42 18.80 21.88 34.81
N PHE A 43 19.63 22.51 33.97
CA PHE A 43 19.41 22.49 32.52
C PHE A 43 19.51 21.08 31.94
N ARG A 44 20.52 20.30 32.36
CA ARG A 44 20.67 18.90 31.93
C ARG A 44 19.49 18.04 32.39
N ASP A 45 19.04 18.22 33.62
CA ASP A 45 17.91 17.47 34.17
C ASP A 45 16.59 17.83 33.46
N LEU A 46 16.39 19.11 33.13
CA LEU A 46 15.25 19.57 32.34
C LEU A 46 15.30 19.06 30.90
N GLU A 47 16.47 19.10 30.26
CA GLU A 47 16.63 18.58 28.90
C GLU A 47 16.36 17.08 28.85
N LYS A 48 16.87 16.34 29.84
CA LYS A 48 16.56 14.92 30.00
C LYS A 48 15.06 14.70 30.18
N LEU A 49 14.39 15.46 31.07
CA LEU A 49 12.94 15.36 31.26
C LEU A 49 12.17 15.65 29.97
N PHE A 50 12.59 16.66 29.22
CA PHE A 50 11.96 17.04 27.97
C PHE A 50 12.10 15.96 26.90
N ASN A 51 13.23 15.26 26.88
CA ASN A 51 13.49 14.14 25.99
C ASN A 51 12.73 12.88 26.43
N ASP A 52 12.78 12.51 27.71
CA ASP A 52 12.14 11.31 28.27
C ASP A 52 10.62 11.34 28.04
N TYR A 53 10.01 12.52 28.16
CA TYR A 53 8.57 12.71 27.94
C TYR A 53 8.22 13.24 26.54
N ASN A 54 9.21 13.35 25.64
CA ASN A 54 9.05 13.87 24.28
C ASN A 54 8.18 15.13 24.21
N ILE A 55 8.45 16.08 25.12
CA ILE A 55 7.54 17.20 25.41
C ILE A 55 7.38 18.10 24.20
N ARG A 56 8.45 18.29 23.41
CA ARG A 56 8.40 19.13 22.21
C ARG A 56 7.37 18.59 21.21
N GLU A 57 7.47 17.32 20.83
CA GLU A 57 6.54 16.72 19.88
C GLU A 57 5.11 16.67 20.43
N ASN A 58 4.95 16.39 21.73
CA ASN A 58 3.64 16.36 22.38
C ASN A 58 2.98 17.74 22.40
N ILE A 59 3.73 18.81 22.68
CA ILE A 59 3.22 20.19 22.62
C ILE A 59 2.88 20.57 21.19
N ASP A 60 3.73 20.25 20.21
CA ASP A 60 3.48 20.54 18.80
C ASP A 60 2.22 19.81 18.30
N THR A 61 2.07 18.54 18.68
CA THR A 61 0.88 17.73 18.39
C THR A 61 -0.36 18.34 19.01
N LEU A 62 -0.31 18.73 20.29
CA LEU A 62 -1.42 19.40 20.97
C LEU A 62 -1.80 20.71 20.28
N HIS A 63 -0.80 21.51 19.91
CA HIS A 63 -1.02 22.77 19.20
C HIS A 63 -1.71 22.55 17.85
N LYS A 64 -1.27 21.55 17.09
CA LYS A 64 -1.90 21.15 15.83
C LYS A 64 -3.35 20.73 16.02
N VAL A 65 -3.62 19.83 16.98
CA VAL A 65 -4.98 19.36 17.28
C VAL A 65 -5.91 20.51 17.65
N ILE A 66 -5.43 21.47 18.46
CA ILE A 66 -6.19 22.67 18.82
C ILE A 66 -6.51 23.53 17.60
N ASN A 67 -5.54 23.74 16.70
CA ASN A 67 -5.75 24.53 15.50
C ASN A 67 -6.73 23.84 14.54
N ASP A 68 -6.57 22.54 14.30
CA ASP A 68 -7.50 21.74 13.49
C ASP A 68 -8.93 21.82 14.05
N ALA A 69 -9.09 21.74 15.37
CA ALA A 69 -10.39 21.86 16.03
C ALA A 69 -11.00 23.27 15.88
N LYS A 70 -10.18 24.33 15.99
CA LYS A 70 -10.62 25.71 15.75
C LYS A 70 -11.10 25.89 14.31
N GLU A 71 -10.37 25.37 13.34
CA GLU A 71 -10.76 25.43 11.93
C GLU A 71 -12.07 24.68 11.66
N ARG A 72 -12.24 23.47 12.21
CA ARG A 72 -13.52 22.72 12.10
C ARG A 72 -14.67 23.50 12.68
N LYS A 73 -14.47 24.14 13.84
CA LYS A 73 -15.47 25.01 14.46
C LYS A 73 -15.84 26.19 13.56
N LEU A 74 -14.86 26.84 12.92
CA LEU A 74 -15.13 27.93 11.97
C LEU A 74 -15.91 27.46 10.74
N ARG A 75 -15.67 26.23 10.27
CA ARG A 75 -16.42 25.60 9.17
C ARG A 75 -17.83 25.15 9.56
N GLY A 76 -18.22 25.27 10.83
CA GLY A 76 -19.51 24.79 11.34
C GLY A 76 -19.62 23.27 11.44
N ASP A 77 -18.51 22.55 11.23
CA ASP A 77 -18.45 21.09 11.31
C ASP A 77 -18.12 20.67 12.76
N ALA A 78 -19.12 20.79 13.63
CA ALA A 78 -19.09 20.14 14.93
C ALA A 78 -19.36 18.64 14.72
N GLY A 79 -18.32 17.93 14.28
CA GLY A 79 -18.41 16.51 13.96
C GLY A 79 -18.87 15.65 15.14
N LYS A 80 -19.33 14.43 14.82
CA LYS A 80 -19.76 13.39 15.79
C LYS A 80 -18.66 12.90 16.74
N ASP A 81 -17.43 13.38 16.56
CA ASP A 81 -16.23 13.05 17.33
C ASP A 81 -15.91 14.15 18.38
N THR A 82 -16.95 14.81 18.89
CA THR A 82 -16.80 15.78 19.98
C THR A 82 -16.70 15.00 21.30
N TRP A 83 -15.62 15.21 22.05
CA TRP A 83 -15.41 14.56 23.34
C TRP A 83 -16.55 14.89 24.32
N GLN A 84 -16.99 13.88 25.07
CA GLN A 84 -18.03 14.00 26.10
C GLN A 84 -17.54 13.31 27.37
N ASP A 85 -17.86 13.87 28.54
CA ASP A 85 -17.42 13.36 29.86
C ASP A 85 -17.87 11.91 30.12
N ASN A 86 -19.01 11.48 29.55
CA ASN A 86 -19.60 10.14 29.76
C ASN A 86 -19.59 9.28 28.48
N LEU A 87 -18.51 9.34 27.70
CA LEU A 87 -18.41 8.56 26.47
C LEU A 87 -18.28 7.05 26.78
N ASP A 88 -19.23 6.24 26.32
CA ASP A 88 -19.13 4.78 26.40
C ASP A 88 -17.83 4.31 25.71
N PRO A 89 -17.02 3.44 26.35
CA PRO A 89 -15.82 2.88 25.74
C PRO A 89 -16.03 2.33 24.31
N LYS A 90 -17.20 1.77 24.03
CA LYS A 90 -17.57 1.31 22.69
C LYS A 90 -17.60 2.44 21.67
N VAL A 91 -18.10 3.62 22.04
CA VAL A 91 -18.16 4.79 21.16
C VAL A 91 -16.75 5.29 20.86
N SER A 92 -15.85 5.31 21.85
CA SER A 92 -14.44 5.67 21.65
C SER A 92 -13.73 4.72 20.68
N VAL A 93 -13.92 3.40 20.85
CA VAL A 93 -13.37 2.39 19.95
C VAL A 93 -13.96 2.52 18.55
N CYS A 94 -15.28 2.73 18.43
CA CYS A 94 -15.95 2.93 17.15
C CYS A 94 -15.46 4.17 16.40
N ALA A 95 -15.24 5.30 17.10
CA ALA A 95 -14.71 6.53 16.48
C ALA A 95 -13.38 6.28 15.76
N ARG A 96 -12.52 5.42 16.34
CA ARG A 96 -11.23 5.03 15.74
C ARG A 96 -11.36 3.95 14.67
N THR A 97 -12.24 2.97 14.88
CA THR A 97 -12.29 1.75 14.06
C THR A 97 -13.13 1.93 12.81
N VAL A 98 -14.24 2.67 12.90
CA VAL A 98 -15.18 2.87 11.79
C VAL A 98 -14.53 3.53 10.56
N PRO A 99 -13.69 4.56 10.68
CA PRO A 99 -12.99 5.13 9.52
C PRO A 99 -12.13 4.11 8.78
N VAL A 100 -11.38 3.29 9.52
CA VAL A 100 -10.53 2.23 8.95
C VAL A 100 -11.38 1.19 8.24
N LEU A 101 -12.46 0.72 8.88
CA LEU A 101 -13.38 -0.25 8.28
C LEU A 101 -14.07 0.30 7.02
N LYS A 102 -14.43 1.59 7.01
CA LYS A 102 -15.01 2.24 5.83
C LYS A 102 -14.03 2.30 4.66
N PHE A 103 -12.78 2.64 4.95
CA PHE A 103 -11.71 2.65 3.94
C PHE A 103 -11.50 1.26 3.34
N GLU A 104 -11.37 0.22 4.18
CA GLU A 104 -11.20 -1.14 3.69
C GLU A 104 -12.42 -1.66 2.93
N ALA A 105 -13.63 -1.34 3.38
CA ALA A 105 -14.85 -1.69 2.66
C ALA A 105 -14.93 -1.02 1.29
N ALA A 106 -14.42 0.21 1.13
CA ALA A 106 -14.31 0.86 -0.17
C ALA A 106 -13.29 0.15 -1.05
N ARG A 107 -12.07 -0.10 -0.53
CA ARG A 107 -11.00 -0.81 -1.26
C ARG A 107 -11.44 -2.19 -1.75
N LEU A 108 -12.15 -2.96 -0.91
CA LEU A 108 -12.64 -4.29 -1.28
C LEU A 108 -13.72 -4.22 -2.37
N ARG A 109 -14.60 -3.22 -2.34
CA ARG A 109 -15.59 -3.03 -3.41
C ARG A 109 -14.92 -2.71 -4.74
N ASP A 110 -13.94 -1.82 -4.73
CA ASP A 110 -13.19 -1.47 -5.95
C ASP A 110 -12.48 -2.70 -6.54
N LEU A 111 -11.87 -3.52 -5.67
CA LEU A 111 -11.20 -4.76 -6.10
C LEU A 111 -12.19 -5.77 -6.69
N ILE A 112 -13.37 -5.93 -6.07
CA ILE A 112 -14.42 -6.82 -6.61
C ILE A 112 -14.85 -6.33 -7.99
N SER A 113 -15.11 -5.03 -8.15
CA SER A 113 -15.51 -4.48 -9.45
C SER A 113 -14.44 -4.67 -10.53
N GLN A 114 -13.16 -4.57 -10.19
CA GLN A 114 -12.07 -4.87 -11.13
C GLN A 114 -12.06 -6.34 -11.54
N LEU A 115 -12.18 -7.26 -10.57
CA LEU A 115 -12.20 -8.70 -10.84
C LEU A 115 -13.43 -9.14 -11.63
N GLU A 116 -14.59 -8.54 -11.37
CA GLU A 116 -15.82 -8.78 -12.13
C GLU A 116 -15.66 -8.37 -13.59
N GLU A 117 -15.02 -7.22 -13.85
CA GLU A 117 -14.76 -6.74 -15.20
C GLU A 117 -13.72 -7.62 -15.93
N GLU A 118 -12.65 -8.02 -15.24
CA GLU A 118 -11.66 -8.96 -15.79
C GLU A 118 -12.29 -10.31 -16.14
N ASN A 119 -13.10 -10.88 -15.25
CA ASN A 119 -13.82 -12.12 -15.51
C ASN A 119 -14.76 -12.00 -16.71
N ARG A 120 -15.46 -10.88 -16.84
CA ARG A 120 -16.35 -10.64 -17.97
C ARG A 120 -15.61 -10.58 -19.29
N ASN A 121 -14.44 -9.93 -19.31
CA ASN A 121 -13.58 -9.88 -20.49
C ASN A 121 -13.02 -11.26 -20.86
N LEU A 122 -12.61 -12.05 -19.86
CA LEU A 122 -12.13 -13.42 -20.06
C LEU A 122 -13.23 -14.35 -20.57
N GLU A 123 -14.47 -14.20 -20.09
CA GLU A 123 -15.61 -14.97 -20.57
C GLU A 123 -15.89 -14.70 -22.06
N VAL A 124 -15.82 -13.43 -22.48
CA VAL A 124 -15.94 -13.05 -23.89
C VAL A 124 -14.80 -13.64 -24.72
N GLU A 125 -13.56 -13.58 -24.23
CA GLU A 125 -12.41 -14.18 -24.93
C GLU A 125 -12.56 -15.70 -25.05
N LEU A 126 -13.04 -16.36 -24.00
CA LEU A 126 -13.28 -17.81 -24.01
C LEU A 126 -14.35 -18.17 -25.05
N GLN A 127 -15.47 -17.44 -25.07
CA GLN A 127 -16.56 -17.71 -26.01
C GLN A 127 -16.09 -17.53 -27.46
N THR A 128 -15.37 -16.45 -27.77
CA THR A 128 -14.83 -16.24 -29.12
C THR A 128 -13.87 -17.35 -29.56
N LYS A 129 -13.04 -17.87 -28.64
CA LYS A 129 -12.16 -19.02 -28.91
C LYS A 129 -12.93 -20.31 -29.14
N VAL A 130 -13.98 -20.56 -28.36
CA VAL A 130 -14.88 -21.72 -28.54
C VAL A 130 -15.56 -21.65 -29.90
N ASP A 131 -16.12 -20.50 -30.26
CA ASP A 131 -16.81 -20.31 -31.55
C ASP A 131 -15.85 -20.49 -32.73
N ALA A 132 -14.64 -19.94 -32.64
CA ALA A 132 -13.60 -20.12 -33.65
C ALA A 132 -13.18 -21.59 -33.79
N THR A 133 -13.07 -22.31 -32.67
CA THR A 133 -12.72 -23.74 -32.66
C THR A 133 -13.84 -24.59 -33.26
N ASN A 134 -15.10 -24.28 -32.94
CA ASN A 134 -16.26 -24.97 -33.51
C ASN A 134 -16.35 -24.78 -35.02
N ASN A 135 -16.18 -23.55 -35.51
CA ASN A 135 -16.17 -23.27 -36.96
C ASN A 135 -15.01 -23.98 -37.67
N ALA A 136 -13.81 -23.99 -37.08
CA ALA A 136 -12.68 -24.74 -37.63
C ALA A 136 -12.97 -26.25 -37.67
N ASN A 137 -13.59 -26.80 -36.63
CA ASN A 137 -13.98 -28.21 -36.60
C ASN A 137 -15.04 -28.55 -37.66
N GLU A 138 -16.04 -27.69 -37.86
CA GLU A 138 -17.03 -27.85 -38.93
C GLU A 138 -16.37 -27.90 -40.31
N GLN A 139 -15.45 -26.96 -40.60
CA GLN A 139 -14.70 -26.96 -41.87
C GLN A 139 -13.83 -28.22 -42.06
N VAL A 140 -13.23 -28.73 -40.98
CA VAL A 140 -12.45 -29.97 -41.03
C VAL A 140 -13.34 -31.17 -41.34
N ILE A 141 -14.53 -31.24 -40.74
CA ILE A 141 -15.51 -32.30 -41.03
C ILE A 141 -15.93 -32.25 -42.50
N ASP A 142 -16.29 -31.06 -43.01
CA ASP A 142 -16.68 -30.87 -44.41
C ASP A 142 -15.56 -31.31 -45.38
N LEU A 143 -14.30 -31.02 -45.05
CA LEU A 143 -13.16 -31.43 -45.86
C LEU A 143 -12.96 -32.96 -45.82
N LEU A 144 -13.12 -33.57 -44.65
CA LEU A 144 -13.03 -35.03 -44.50
C LEU A 144 -14.12 -35.73 -45.31
N ASP A 145 -15.34 -35.21 -45.30
CA ASP A 145 -16.45 -35.74 -46.10
C ASP A 145 -16.16 -35.67 -47.61
N GLN A 146 -15.53 -34.59 -48.08
CA GLN A 146 -15.09 -34.46 -49.47
C GLN A 146 -13.99 -35.46 -49.83
N ILE A 147 -13.02 -35.68 -48.94
CA ILE A 147 -11.95 -36.66 -49.13
C ILE A 147 -12.54 -38.08 -49.18
N ASP A 148 -13.47 -38.39 -48.28
CA ASP A 148 -14.17 -39.68 -48.25
C ASP A 148 -14.96 -39.92 -49.54
N ALA A 149 -15.65 -38.90 -50.06
CA ALA A 149 -16.35 -38.97 -51.33
C ALA A 149 -15.39 -39.22 -52.51
N ALA A 150 -14.27 -38.48 -52.57
CA ALA A 150 -13.24 -38.66 -53.58
C ALA A 150 -12.61 -40.06 -53.51
N PHE A 151 -12.38 -40.57 -52.30
CA PHE A 151 -11.82 -41.91 -52.09
C PHE A 151 -12.79 -43.02 -52.51
N ARG A 152 -14.10 -42.87 -52.24
CA ARG A 152 -15.13 -43.79 -52.75
C ARG A 152 -15.16 -43.77 -54.27
N GLY A 153 -15.19 -42.58 -54.88
CA GLY A 153 -15.12 -42.44 -56.34
C GLY A 153 -13.86 -43.07 -56.93
N TRP A 154 -12.71 -42.90 -56.26
CA TRP A 154 -11.47 -43.57 -56.64
C TRP A 154 -11.63 -45.09 -56.61
N LYS A 155 -12.15 -45.66 -55.53
CA LYS A 155 -12.35 -47.11 -55.38
C LYS A 155 -13.30 -47.70 -56.42
N ASP A 156 -14.33 -46.97 -56.81
CA ASP A 156 -15.37 -47.42 -57.74
C ASP A 156 -14.92 -47.36 -59.21
N LEU A 157 -13.74 -46.81 -59.51
CA LEU A 157 -13.19 -46.86 -60.87
C LEU A 157 -12.94 -48.31 -61.30
N PRO A 158 -13.21 -48.66 -62.57
CA PRO A 158 -12.94 -50.00 -63.10
C PRO A 158 -11.43 -50.15 -63.34
N HIS A 159 -10.69 -50.45 -62.26
CA HIS A 159 -9.24 -50.53 -62.28
C HIS A 159 -8.73 -51.59 -63.26
N GLU A 160 -9.41 -52.74 -63.37
CA GLU A 160 -9.04 -53.78 -64.33
C GLU A 160 -9.18 -53.33 -65.79
N GLU A 161 -10.23 -52.56 -66.12
CA GLU A 161 -10.41 -52.03 -67.47
C GLU A 161 -9.40 -50.94 -67.80
N LEU A 162 -9.08 -50.10 -66.82
CA LEU A 162 -8.04 -49.07 -66.94
C LEU A 162 -6.65 -49.70 -67.10
N GLU A 163 -6.33 -50.73 -66.33
CA GLU A 163 -5.07 -51.48 -66.46
C GLU A 163 -4.99 -52.14 -67.84
N ALA A 164 -6.06 -52.81 -68.29
CA ALA A 164 -6.12 -53.42 -69.61
C ALA A 164 -5.96 -52.38 -70.75
N TRP A 165 -6.63 -51.23 -70.65
CA TRP A 165 -6.49 -50.13 -71.60
C TRP A 165 -5.06 -49.56 -71.61
N THR A 166 -4.45 -49.43 -70.44
CA THR A 166 -3.09 -48.90 -70.30
C THR A 166 -2.07 -49.85 -70.94
N VAL A 167 -2.22 -51.16 -70.73
CA VAL A 167 -1.39 -52.19 -71.36
C VAL A 167 -1.56 -52.17 -72.89
N GLN A 168 -2.80 -52.14 -73.39
CA GLN A 168 -3.06 -52.07 -74.83
C GLN A 168 -2.49 -50.81 -75.49
N THR A 169 -2.60 -49.67 -74.82
CA THR A 169 -2.07 -48.39 -75.33
C THR A 169 -0.54 -48.39 -75.31
N ALA A 170 0.08 -48.96 -74.28
CA ALA A 170 1.53 -49.12 -74.21
C ALA A 170 2.07 -50.07 -75.28
N GLU A 171 1.39 -51.19 -75.53
CA GLU A 171 1.77 -52.16 -76.57
C GLU A 171 1.61 -51.59 -77.98
N SER A 172 0.51 -50.88 -78.25
CA SER A 172 0.29 -50.22 -79.55
C SER A 172 1.26 -49.08 -79.84
N LEU A 173 1.67 -48.31 -78.82
CA LEU A 173 2.73 -47.31 -78.95
C LEU A 173 4.09 -47.95 -79.22
N LYS A 174 4.37 -49.09 -78.57
CA LYS A 174 5.61 -49.85 -78.78
C LYS A 174 5.68 -50.49 -80.17
N GLN A 175 4.56 -50.96 -80.70
CA GLN A 175 4.46 -51.47 -82.08
C GLN A 175 4.62 -50.38 -83.15
N ARG A 176 4.33 -49.11 -82.85
CA ARG A 176 4.54 -47.97 -83.78
C ARG A 176 5.97 -47.45 -83.82
N LEU A 177 6.81 -47.86 -82.87
CA LEU A 177 8.22 -47.44 -82.74
C LEU A 177 9.22 -48.52 -83.19
N GLN A 178 8.73 -49.67 -83.67
CA GLN A 178 9.50 -50.73 -84.33
C GLN A 178 9.23 -50.70 -85.83
#